data_AF-A0AA35TZX3-F1
#
_entry.id   AF-A0AA35TZX3-F1
#
_cell.length_a   1.000
_cell.length_b   1.000
_cell.length_c   1.000
_cell.angle_alpha   90.00
_cell.angle_beta   90.00
_cell.angle_gamma   90.00
#
_symmetry.space_group_name_H-M   'P 1'
#
loop_
_entity.id
_entity.type
_entity.pdbx_description
1 polymer ?
#
loop_
_entity_poly.entity_id
_entity_poly.type
_entity_poly.pdbx_seq_one_letter_code
_entity_poly.pdbx_strand_id
1 'polypeptide(L)'
;MRVCPPRPQRPHPAVYEEMTRYHSDDYIRFLRTIRPDNINEYTKQMQRFNVGEDCPVFDGMYEFCQLSSGGSIGTTNESCTLT
;
A
#
# COMPACT_ATOMS: atom_id res chain seq x y z
N MET A 1 20.84 23.88 21.25
CA MET A 1 19.52 23.39 20.78
C MET A 1 19.55 21.88 20.84
N ARG A 2 18.68 21.23 21.64
CA ARG A 2 18.56 19.77 21.62
C ARG A 2 17.53 19.42 20.56
N VAL A 3 17.99 18.94 19.41
CA VAL A 3 17.10 18.29 18.45
C VAL A 3 16.73 16.95 19.09
N CYS A 4 15.49 16.81 19.57
CA CYS A 4 15.01 15.50 19.97
C CYS A 4 15.01 14.61 18.72
N PRO A 5 15.59 13.40 18.75
CA PRO A 5 15.49 12.49 17.62
C PRO A 5 14.01 12.21 17.36
N PRO A 6 13.56 12.19 16.08
CA PRO A 6 12.19 11.83 15.77
C PRO A 6 11.91 10.45 16.36
N ARG A 7 10.84 10.33 17.15
CA ARG A 7 10.42 9.04 17.68
C ARG A 7 10.05 8.13 16.50
N PRO A 8 10.48 6.86 16.47
CA PRO A 8 10.03 5.92 15.46
C PRO A 8 8.50 5.82 15.51
N GLN A 9 7.83 6.40 14.52
CA GLN A 9 6.39 6.30 14.34
C GLN A 9 6.13 4.94 13.70
N ARG A 10 5.24 4.13 14.31
CA ARG A 10 4.75 2.93 13.63
C ARG A 10 3.71 3.37 12.62
N PRO A 11 3.92 3.14 11.32
CA PRO A 11 2.95 3.53 10.31
C PRO A 11 1.63 2.79 10.56
N HIS A 12 0.53 3.53 10.56
CA HIS A 12 -0.80 2.93 10.53
C HIS A 12 -1.00 2.29 9.15
N PRO A 13 -1.49 1.05 9.02
CA PRO A 13 -1.83 0.49 7.71
C PRO A 13 -2.95 1.30 7.07
N ALA A 14 -2.75 1.81 5.85
CA ALA A 14 -3.79 2.56 5.14
C ALA A 14 -5.04 1.70 4.93
N VAL A 15 -6.21 2.26 5.23
CA VAL A 15 -7.48 1.56 4.99
C VAL A 15 -7.86 1.63 3.51
N TYR A 16 -8.75 0.74 3.09
CA TYR A 16 -9.22 0.65 1.69
C TYR A 16 -9.63 2.03 1.14
N GLU A 17 -10.43 2.77 1.91
CA GLU A 17 -10.95 4.09 1.52
C GLU A 17 -9.85 5.13 1.30
N GLU A 18 -8.73 5.05 2.03
CA GLU A 18 -7.59 5.94 1.86
C GLU A 18 -6.81 5.62 0.59
N MET A 19 -6.61 4.32 0.30
CA MET A 19 -5.92 3.87 -0.91
C MET A 19 -6.73 4.19 -2.17
N THR A 20 -8.07 4.10 -2.09
CA THR A 20 -8.97 4.40 -3.22
C THR A 20 -9.20 5.89 -3.46
N ARG A 21 -8.61 6.80 -2.65
CA ARG A 21 -8.62 8.24 -2.98
C ARG A 21 -7.84 8.55 -4.26
N TYR A 22 -6.87 7.71 -4.59
CA TYR A 22 -6.01 7.88 -5.77
C TYR A 22 -6.06 6.67 -6.70
N HIS A 23 -6.06 5.46 -6.15
CA HIS A 23 -6.16 4.24 -6.94
C HIS A 23 -7.61 3.87 -7.23
N SER A 24 -7.87 3.16 -8.33
CA SER A 24 -9.21 2.64 -8.61
C SER A 24 -9.60 1.52 -7.64
N ASP A 25 -10.89 1.43 -7.32
CA ASP A 25 -11.46 0.34 -6.53
C ASP A 25 -11.08 -1.04 -7.07
N ASP A 26 -11.18 -1.25 -8.39
CA ASP A 26 -10.86 -2.53 -9.01
C ASP A 26 -9.39 -2.92 -8.81
N TYR A 27 -8.48 -1.95 -8.81
CA TYR A 27 -7.07 -2.20 -8.58
C TYR A 27 -6.80 -2.58 -7.11
N ILE A 28 -7.37 -1.83 -6.16
CA ILE A 28 -7.20 -2.13 -4.74
C ILE A 28 -7.85 -3.47 -4.37
N ARG A 29 -9.01 -3.81 -4.97
CA ARG A 29 -9.62 -5.14 -4.81
C ARG A 29 -8.73 -6.23 -5.37
N PHE A 30 -8.16 -6.03 -6.56
CA PHE A 30 -7.22 -6.98 -7.15
C PHE A 30 -6.02 -7.22 -6.21
N LEU A 31 -5.38 -6.16 -5.71
CA LEU A 31 -4.27 -6.27 -4.76
C LEU A 31 -4.65 -7.02 -3.48
N ARG A 32 -5.89 -6.86 -2.99
CA ARG A 32 -6.39 -7.55 -1.80
C ARG A 32 -6.66 -9.05 -2.05
N THR A 33 -6.91 -9.44 -3.29
CA THR A 33 -7.29 -10.83 -3.65
C THR A 33 -6.16 -11.66 -4.23
N ILE A 34 -5.18 -11.02 -4.87
CA ILE A 34 -4.11 -11.71 -5.58
C ILE A 34 -3.13 -12.35 -4.57
N ARG A 35 -2.84 -13.63 -4.77
CA ARG A 35 -1.91 -14.42 -3.97
C ARG A 35 -1.09 -15.34 -4.88
N PRO A 36 0.10 -15.79 -4.46
CA PRO A 36 0.94 -16.65 -5.31
C PRO A 36 0.26 -17.93 -5.81
N ASP A 37 -0.67 -18.49 -5.05
CA ASP A 37 -1.42 -19.71 -5.37
C ASP A 37 -2.55 -19.50 -6.39
N ASN A 38 -3.05 -18.28 -6.56
CA ASN A 38 -4.16 -17.97 -7.47
C ASN A 38 -3.75 -17.15 -8.71
N ILE A 39 -2.44 -16.89 -8.90
CA ILE A 39 -1.87 -16.13 -10.04
C ILE A 39 -2.51 -16.54 -11.39
N ASN A 40 -2.64 -17.84 -11.63
CA ASN A 40 -3.15 -18.36 -12.91
C ASN A 40 -4.59 -17.92 -13.21
N GLU A 41 -5.43 -17.76 -12.17
CA GLU A 41 -6.83 -17.32 -12.28
C GLU A 41 -6.94 -15.84 -12.65
N TYR A 42 -5.92 -15.04 -12.30
CA TYR A 42 -5.92 -13.58 -12.45
C TYR A 42 -5.03 -13.08 -13.59
N THR A 43 -4.59 -13.95 -14.50
CA THR A 43 -3.69 -13.61 -15.62
C THR A 43 -4.14 -12.39 -16.43
N LYS A 44 -5.45 -12.22 -16.66
CA LYS A 44 -6.01 -11.05 -17.37
C LYS A 44 -5.89 -9.76 -16.57
N GLN A 45 -6.17 -9.79 -15.26
CA GLN A 45 -6.00 -8.63 -14.40
C GLN A 45 -4.53 -8.27 -14.21
N MET A 46 -3.64 -9.28 -14.12
CA MET A 46 -2.20 -9.10 -14.04
C MET A 46 -1.66 -8.33 -15.25
N GLN A 47 -2.06 -8.70 -16.47
CA GLN A 47 -1.71 -7.93 -17.67
C GLN A 47 -2.30 -6.51 -17.64
N ARG A 48 -3.56 -6.36 -17.23
CA ARG A 48 -4.23 -5.05 -17.15
C ARG A 48 -3.56 -4.10 -16.16
N PHE A 49 -3.08 -4.61 -15.03
CA PHE A 49 -2.48 -3.84 -13.95
C PHE A 49 -0.95 -3.88 -13.94
N ASN A 50 -0.34 -4.47 -14.97
CA ASN A 50 1.10 -4.58 -15.14
C ASN A 50 1.82 -5.25 -13.94
N VAL A 51 1.20 -6.29 -13.38
CA VAL A 51 1.74 -7.12 -12.28
C VAL A 51 2.19 -8.46 -12.86
N GLY A 52 3.38 -8.94 -12.52
CA GLY A 52 4.00 -10.11 -13.16
C GLY A 52 5.52 -10.09 -13.13
N GLU A 53 6.15 -10.00 -14.30
CA GLU A 53 7.60 -10.14 -14.48
C GLU A 53 8.42 -9.09 -13.71
N ASP A 54 8.07 -7.81 -13.86
CA ASP A 54 8.75 -6.70 -13.16
C ASP A 54 8.25 -6.51 -11.71
N CYS A 55 7.02 -6.94 -11.44
CA CYS A 55 6.31 -6.74 -10.19
C CYS A 55 5.72 -8.08 -9.72
N PRO A 56 6.54 -8.96 -9.11
CA PRO A 56 6.11 -10.30 -8.74
C PRO A 56 5.06 -10.26 -7.63
N VAL A 57 4.10 -11.18 -7.69
CA VAL A 57 3.13 -11.40 -6.62
C VAL A 57 3.80 -12.18 -5.49
N PHE A 58 3.67 -11.68 -4.26
CA PHE A 58 4.19 -12.34 -3.06
C PHE A 58 3.11 -12.38 -1.97
N ASP A 59 3.34 -13.21 -0.96
CA ASP A 59 2.41 -13.33 0.17
C ASP A 59 2.47 -12.07 1.05
N GLY A 60 1.31 -11.49 1.36
CA GLY A 60 1.23 -10.22 2.08
C GLY A 60 1.42 -8.96 1.21
N MET A 61 1.24 -9.06 -0.11
CA MET A 61 1.38 -7.92 -1.03
C MET A 61 0.47 -6.74 -0.65
N TYR A 62 -0.77 -7.02 -0.22
CA TYR A 62 -1.70 -6.00 0.20
C TYR A 62 -1.23 -5.30 1.49
N GLU A 63 -0.84 -6.07 2.51
CA GLU A 63 -0.33 -5.53 3.78
C GLU A 63 0.91 -4.67 3.57
N PHE A 64 1.81 -5.07 2.66
CA PHE A 64 2.97 -4.27 2.29
C PHE A 64 2.54 -2.91 1.72
N CYS A 65 1.58 -2.89 0.77
CA CYS A 65 1.05 -1.65 0.22
C CYS A 65 0.35 -0.80 1.29
N GLN A 66 -0.41 -1.40 2.20
CA GLN A 66 -1.07 -0.67 3.29
C GLN A 66 -0.06 0.02 4.21
N LEU A 67 1.00 -0.67 4.62
CA LEU A 67 2.03 -0.10 5.48
C LEU A 67 2.82 1.00 4.77
N SER A 68 3.16 0.78 3.50
CA SER A 68 3.87 1.77 2.67
C SER A 68 3.05 3.05 2.49
N SER A 69 1.80 2.93 2.03
CA SER A 69 0.90 4.07 1.84
C SER A 69 0.56 4.76 3.16
N GLY A 70 0.31 3.97 4.20
CA GLY A 70 -0.05 4.49 5.52
C GLY A 70 1.08 5.23 6.23
N GLY A 71 2.34 4.85 5.98
CA GLY A 71 3.51 5.63 6.41
C GLY A 71 3.57 7.01 5.75
N SER A 72 3.33 7.10 4.43
CA SER A 72 3.30 8.38 3.71
C SER A 72 2.14 9.28 4.15
N ILE A 73 0.94 8.71 4.33
CA ILE A 73 -0.25 9.44 4.80
C ILE A 73 -0.07 9.89 6.25
N GLY A 74 0.41 8.99 7.13
CA GLY A 74 0.70 9.29 8.52
C GLY A 74 1.70 10.45 8.66
N THR A 75 2.83 10.36 7.95
CA THR A 75 3.86 11.42 7.90
C THR A 75 3.32 12.78 7.43
N THR A 76 2.35 12.77 6.52
CA THR A 76 1.72 14.00 6.01
C THR A 76 0.81 14.65 7.07
N ASN A 77 0.02 13.85 7.80
CA ASN A 77 -0.90 14.36 8.83
C ASN A 77 -0.16 14.92 10.05
N GLU A 78 0.95 14.29 10.45
CA GLU A 78 1.75 14.76 11.60
C GLU A 78 2.61 15.99 11.29
N SER A 79 3.02 16.17 10.03
CA SER A 79 3.73 17.38 9.60
C SER A 79 2.83 18.63 9.66
N CYS A 80 1.52 18.49 9.44
CA CYS A 80 0.58 19.61 9.47
C CYS A 80 0.20 20.03 10.90
N THR A 81 0.21 19.11 11.88
CA THR A 81 -0.01 19.44 13.31
C THR A 81 1.19 20.05 14.02
N LEU A 82 2.35 20.16 13.35
CA LEU A 82 3.57 20.76 13.90
C LEU A 82 3.90 22.15 13.33
N THR A 83 2.99 22.78 12.58
CA THR A 83 3.08 24.21 12.20
C THR A 83 2.14 25.05 13.05
#